data_AF-A0A0G1QWD1-F1
#
_entry.id   AF-A0A0G1QWD1-F1
#
_cell.length_a   1.000
_cell.length_b   1.000
_cell.length_c   1.000
_cell.angle_alpha   90.00
_cell.angle_beta   90.00
_cell.angle_gamma   90.00
#
_symmetry.space_group_name_H-M   'P 1'
#
loop_
_entity.id
_entity.type
_entity.pdbx_description
1 polymer ?
#
loop_
_entity_poly.entity_id
_entity_poly.type
_entity_poly.pdbx_seq_one_letter_code
_entity_poly.pdbx_strand_id
1 'polypeptide(L)'
;MSLIGRLPDPVALNHYLKKLSNLVDVPERYLREVMPRQFNSSDSQTGSPVSVSSGIVTPLRARDSRSVQSERLLAALLAAPKQTGYVVGVIVPEMLASEYAPLYREMVVFYTAKTKNGKIDWQGQDFTEHLRNYSESESFLAQLAVLLLLADKEFAEFDSLGIEREILVTINRLKTSYLKSVLQRLENDIRTIEQSPSQDKVRLAALFEEFKTVSVELAKIHHQKNSNSK
;
A
#
# COMPACT_ATOMS: atom_id res chain seq x y z
N MET A 1 12.87 15.26 29.40
CA MET A 1 11.96 14.48 30.25
C MET A 1 11.76 13.11 29.61
N SER A 2 12.12 12.06 30.33
CA SER A 2 12.27 10.69 29.87
C SER A 2 11.01 9.88 30.17
N LEU A 3 10.42 9.22 29.17
CA LEU A 3 9.27 8.32 29.36
C LEU A 3 9.12 7.26 28.25
N ILE A 4 10.23 6.64 27.82
CA ILE A 4 10.18 5.29 27.21
C ILE A 4 11.26 4.45 27.90
N GLY A 5 10.91 3.91 29.05
CA GLY A 5 11.76 3.01 29.82
C GLY A 5 10.87 2.11 30.66
N ARG A 6 10.49 0.96 30.10
CA ARG A 6 10.20 -0.33 30.77
C ARG A 6 9.60 -1.38 29.79
N LEU A 7 10.50 -2.19 29.21
CA LEU A 7 10.45 -3.65 28.93
C LEU A 7 9.39 -4.24 27.94
N PRO A 8 9.58 -5.46 27.33
CA PRO A 8 10.22 -6.65 27.95
C PRO A 8 11.22 -7.46 27.10
N ASP A 9 12.06 -8.20 27.84
CA ASP A 9 12.79 -9.44 27.48
C ASP A 9 13.47 -9.51 26.09
N PRO A 10 14.82 -9.60 26.01
CA PRO A 10 15.53 -9.80 24.75
C PRO A 10 15.03 -11.00 23.92
N VAL A 11 14.43 -12.02 24.56
CA VAL A 11 13.79 -13.14 23.89
C VAL A 11 12.49 -12.72 23.18
N ALA A 12 11.67 -11.87 23.81
CA ALA A 12 10.44 -11.33 23.23
C ALA A 12 10.72 -10.37 22.07
N LEU A 13 11.81 -9.61 22.14
CA LEU A 13 12.27 -8.74 21.05
C LEU A 13 12.73 -9.54 19.83
N ASN A 14 13.55 -10.58 20.03
CA ASN A 14 13.97 -11.49 18.95
C ASN A 14 12.75 -12.20 18.33
N HIS A 15 11.78 -12.60 19.15
CA HIS A 15 10.54 -13.18 18.66
C HIS A 15 9.71 -12.17 17.86
N TYR A 16 9.66 -10.90 18.27
CA TYR A 16 8.99 -9.83 17.54
C TYR A 16 9.68 -9.51 16.21
N LEU A 17 11.01 -9.46 16.18
CA LEU A 17 11.81 -9.25 14.97
C LEU A 17 11.68 -10.42 14.00
N LYS A 18 11.72 -11.65 14.50
CA LYS A 18 11.48 -12.86 13.69
C LYS A 18 10.04 -12.92 13.18
N LYS A 19 9.07 -12.45 13.96
CA LYS A 19 7.67 -12.38 13.55
C LYS A 19 7.47 -11.29 12.50
N LEU A 20 8.14 -10.13 12.63
CA LEU A 20 8.16 -9.07 11.64
C LEU A 20 8.86 -9.50 10.35
N SER A 21 10.03 -10.14 10.44
CA SER A 21 10.76 -10.66 9.28
C SER A 21 9.91 -11.67 8.50
N ASN A 22 9.20 -12.56 9.21
CA ASN A 22 8.32 -13.54 8.59
C ASN A 22 7.03 -12.94 8.01
N LEU A 23 6.51 -11.87 8.63
CA LEU A 23 5.27 -11.22 8.20
C LEU A 23 5.51 -10.29 7.00
N VAL A 24 6.71 -9.72 6.91
CA VAL A 24 7.12 -8.75 5.90
C VAL A 24 8.04 -9.35 4.83
N ASP A 25 8.48 -10.60 4.99
CA ASP A 25 9.42 -11.34 4.13
C ASP A 25 10.75 -10.58 3.92
N VAL A 26 11.28 -10.04 5.02
CA VAL A 26 12.49 -9.20 5.04
C VAL A 26 13.54 -9.85 5.94
N PRO A 27 14.83 -9.91 5.54
CA PRO A 27 15.88 -10.46 6.38
C PRO A 27 16.06 -9.72 7.71
N GLU A 28 16.03 -10.47 8.81
CA GLU A 28 16.08 -9.97 10.19
C GLU A 28 17.27 -9.04 10.49
N ARG A 29 18.40 -9.24 9.80
CA ARG A 29 19.62 -8.43 9.95
C ARG A 29 19.36 -6.93 9.75
N TYR A 30 18.52 -6.58 8.78
CA TYR A 30 18.21 -5.18 8.47
C TYR A 30 17.31 -4.55 9.53
N LEU A 31 16.49 -5.34 10.22
CA LEU A 31 15.65 -4.84 11.33
C LEU A 31 16.48 -4.62 12.61
N ARG A 32 17.57 -5.37 12.79
CA ARG A 32 18.49 -5.25 13.95
C ARG A 32 19.39 -4.02 13.86
N GLU A 33 19.79 -3.61 12.66
CA GLU A 33 20.76 -2.52 12.45
C GLU A 33 20.20 -1.11 12.71
N VAL A 34 18.86 -0.96 12.76
CA VAL A 34 18.15 0.34 12.93
C VAL A 34 17.70 0.60 14.38
N MET A 35 18.04 -0.28 15.32
CA MET A 35 17.84 -0.02 16.75
C MET A 35 19.02 0.79 17.30
N PRO A 36 18.79 1.81 18.17
CA PRO A 36 19.88 2.53 18.80
C PRO A 36 20.78 1.54 19.53
N ARG A 37 22.03 1.46 19.08
CA ARG A 37 23.09 0.60 19.64
C ARG A 37 23.32 0.96 21.09
N GLN A 38 22.55 0.37 22.00
CA GLN A 38 22.83 0.41 23.44
C GLN A 38 23.20 -0.95 24.03
N PHE A 39 23.16 -2.05 23.27
CA PHE A 39 23.55 -3.34 23.80
C PHE A 39 24.21 -4.21 22.73
N ASN A 40 25.50 -3.94 22.46
CA ASN A 40 26.37 -4.98 21.95
C ASN A 40 26.90 -5.77 23.15
N SER A 41 26.69 -7.08 23.12
CA SER A 41 27.71 -8.11 23.35
C SER A 41 27.06 -9.49 23.31
N SER A 42 27.39 -10.29 22.29
CA SER A 42 27.92 -11.66 22.42
C SER A 42 27.66 -12.47 21.14
N ASP A 43 28.70 -13.19 20.73
CA ASP A 43 28.77 -14.28 19.76
C ASP A 43 27.54 -15.21 19.74
N SER A 44 27.14 -15.67 18.55
CA SER A 44 27.48 -17.02 18.04
C SER A 44 26.60 -17.45 16.84
N GLN A 45 27.31 -17.79 15.76
CA GLN A 45 27.16 -18.95 14.85
C GLN A 45 25.79 -19.55 14.41
N THR A 46 25.81 -19.92 13.12
CA THR A 46 25.15 -21.06 12.42
C THR A 46 23.73 -20.96 11.85
N GLY A 47 23.63 -21.30 10.56
CA GLY A 47 22.44 -21.93 9.97
C GLY A 47 21.99 -21.41 8.60
N SER A 48 22.61 -21.88 7.52
CA SER A 48 22.01 -21.79 6.17
C SER A 48 20.75 -22.65 6.08
N PRO A 49 19.68 -22.22 5.39
CA PRO A 49 18.64 -23.14 4.94
C PRO A 49 18.72 -23.43 3.43
N VAL A 50 18.34 -24.66 3.15
CA VAL A 50 18.35 -25.39 1.88
C VAL A 50 17.27 -24.83 0.92
N SER A 51 17.64 -24.69 -0.34
CA SER A 51 16.78 -24.29 -1.44
C SER A 51 15.91 -25.46 -1.91
N VAL A 52 14.59 -25.32 -1.88
CA VAL A 52 13.65 -26.27 -2.46
C VAL A 52 13.13 -25.71 -3.79
N SER A 53 13.62 -26.27 -4.89
CA SER A 53 13.10 -26.03 -6.24
C SER A 53 11.73 -26.68 -6.38
N SER A 54 10.67 -25.87 -6.50
CA SER A 54 9.36 -26.32 -6.99
C SER A 54 9.15 -25.85 -8.42
N GLY A 55 8.78 -26.81 -9.28
CA GLY A 55 8.68 -26.68 -10.72
C GLY A 55 7.72 -25.59 -11.19
N ILE A 56 8.12 -24.96 -12.29
CA ILE A 56 7.37 -23.93 -12.99
C ILE A 56 6.22 -24.61 -13.75
N VAL A 57 5.01 -24.45 -13.25
CA VAL A 57 3.79 -24.58 -14.06
C VAL A 57 3.38 -23.16 -14.40
N THR A 58 3.55 -22.74 -15.65
CA THR A 58 3.18 -21.41 -16.12
C THR A 58 1.65 -21.29 -16.15
N PRO A 59 1.01 -20.50 -15.28
CA PRO A 59 -0.42 -20.25 -15.40
C PRO A 59 -0.65 -19.20 -16.51
N LEU A 60 -1.72 -19.37 -17.28
CA LEU A 60 -2.36 -18.26 -18.01
C LEU A 60 -2.33 -17.01 -17.13
N ARG A 61 -1.84 -15.88 -17.64
CA ARG A 61 -1.65 -14.64 -16.87
C ARG A 61 -2.96 -14.30 -16.13
N ALA A 62 -3.02 -14.62 -14.85
CA ALA A 62 -4.04 -14.09 -13.96
C ALA A 62 -3.94 -12.56 -14.05
N ARG A 63 -5.07 -11.86 -14.20
CA ARG A 63 -5.09 -10.40 -14.08
C ARG A 63 -4.34 -10.02 -12.81
N ASP A 64 -3.46 -9.03 -12.89
CA ASP A 64 -2.71 -8.55 -11.72
C ASP A 64 -3.71 -8.22 -10.60
N SER A 65 -3.51 -8.81 -9.43
CA SER A 65 -4.35 -8.61 -8.25
C SER A 65 -4.53 -7.12 -7.96
N ARG A 66 -3.49 -6.31 -8.17
CA ARG A 66 -3.54 -4.86 -7.98
C ARG A 66 -4.46 -4.15 -8.98
N SER A 67 -4.48 -4.59 -10.23
CA SER A 67 -5.38 -4.08 -11.28
C SER A 67 -6.84 -4.31 -10.89
N VAL A 68 -7.17 -5.55 -10.48
CA VAL A 68 -8.52 -5.92 -10.03
C VAL A 68 -8.95 -5.12 -8.79
N GLN A 69 -8.07 -4.96 -7.79
CA GLN A 69 -8.40 -4.15 -6.62
C GLN A 69 -8.55 -2.66 -6.96
N SER A 70 -7.77 -2.14 -7.91
CA SER A 70 -7.87 -0.74 -8.33
C SER A 70 -9.18 -0.46 -9.06
N GLU A 71 -9.53 -1.33 -10.00
CA GLU A 71 -10.80 -1.30 -10.75
C GLU A 71 -11.99 -1.31 -9.79
N ARG A 72 -11.99 -2.27 -8.84
CA ARG A 72 -13.05 -2.44 -7.86
C ARG A 72 -13.17 -1.27 -6.89
N LEU A 73 -12.05 -0.71 -6.43
CA LEU A 73 -12.06 0.47 -5.56
C LEU A 73 -12.69 1.67 -6.27
N LEU A 74 -12.29 1.92 -7.51
CA LEU A 74 -12.79 3.06 -8.27
C LEU A 74 -14.28 2.87 -8.59
N ALA A 75 -14.72 1.68 -8.97
CA ALA A 75 -16.15 1.39 -9.16
C ALA A 75 -16.95 1.59 -7.85
N ALA A 76 -16.46 1.10 -6.71
CA ALA A 76 -17.09 1.32 -5.41
C ALA A 76 -17.19 2.81 -5.06
N LEU A 77 -16.17 3.59 -5.41
CA LEU A 77 -16.15 5.05 -5.20
C LEU A 77 -17.19 5.77 -6.04
N LEU A 78 -17.41 5.32 -7.28
CA LEU A 78 -18.47 5.85 -8.16
C LEU A 78 -19.86 5.48 -7.63
N ALA A 79 -20.03 4.27 -7.08
CA ALA A 79 -21.27 3.82 -6.45
C ALA A 79 -21.57 4.55 -5.12
N ALA A 80 -20.53 4.94 -4.37
CA ALA A 80 -20.65 5.66 -3.11
C ALA A 80 -19.84 6.99 -3.09
N PRO A 81 -20.27 8.03 -3.83
CA PRO A 81 -19.55 9.30 -3.93
C PRO A 81 -19.30 10.01 -2.58
N LYS A 82 -20.13 9.73 -1.57
CA LYS A 82 -19.95 10.25 -0.20
C LYS A 82 -18.62 9.84 0.44
N GLN A 83 -18.06 8.70 0.01
CA GLN A 83 -16.81 8.17 0.56
C GLN A 83 -15.56 8.80 -0.08
N THR A 84 -15.72 9.65 -1.10
CA THR A 84 -14.60 10.28 -1.82
C THR A 84 -13.61 10.97 -0.90
N GLY A 85 -14.08 11.75 0.08
CA GLY A 85 -13.18 12.46 0.99
C GLY A 85 -12.25 11.52 1.77
N TYR A 86 -12.79 10.38 2.22
CA TYR A 86 -11.99 9.37 2.89
C TYR A 86 -10.99 8.71 1.92
N VAL A 87 -11.45 8.26 0.75
CA VAL A 87 -10.59 7.58 -0.23
C VAL A 87 -9.43 8.47 -0.69
N VAL A 88 -9.71 9.74 -1.03
CA VAL A 88 -8.69 10.73 -1.43
C VAL A 88 -7.71 11.03 -0.29
N GLY A 89 -8.17 10.96 0.97
CA GLY A 89 -7.31 11.16 2.13
C GLY A 89 -6.35 10.01 2.43
N VAL A 90 -6.58 8.81 1.90
CA VAL A 90 -5.80 7.60 2.26
C VAL A 90 -5.14 6.86 1.10
N ILE A 91 -5.64 7.04 -0.13
CA ILE A 91 -5.09 6.43 -1.34
C ILE A 91 -4.32 7.49 -2.13
N VAL A 92 -3.09 7.15 -2.51
CA VAL A 92 -2.31 7.92 -3.49
C VAL A 92 -2.31 7.19 -4.82
N PRO A 93 -2.14 7.88 -5.97
CA PRO A 93 -2.13 7.25 -7.29
C PRO A 93 -1.14 6.08 -7.40
N GLU A 94 0.00 6.18 -6.74
CA GLU A 94 1.07 5.18 -6.70
C GLU A 94 0.68 3.90 -5.96
N MET A 95 -0.50 3.84 -5.31
CA MET A 95 -1.07 2.61 -4.74
C MET A 95 -1.93 1.85 -5.75
N LEU A 96 -2.49 2.53 -6.76
CA LEU A 96 -3.32 1.92 -7.81
C LEU A 96 -2.47 1.34 -8.93
N ALA A 97 -3.02 0.40 -9.69
CA ALA A 97 -2.36 -0.11 -10.89
C ALA A 97 -2.14 1.02 -11.90
N SER A 98 -1.08 0.91 -12.70
CA SER A 98 -0.60 1.95 -13.61
C SER A 98 -1.66 2.46 -14.59
N GLU A 99 -2.58 1.60 -14.99
CA GLU A 99 -3.68 1.91 -15.90
C GLU A 99 -4.78 2.74 -15.24
N TYR A 100 -4.96 2.67 -13.91
CA TYR A 100 -5.99 3.39 -13.17
C TYR A 100 -5.46 4.65 -12.47
N ALA A 101 -4.15 4.71 -12.21
CA ALA A 101 -3.53 5.83 -11.51
C ALA A 101 -3.74 7.20 -12.20
N PRO A 102 -3.67 7.34 -13.54
CA PRO A 102 -3.90 8.61 -14.21
C PRO A 102 -5.34 9.12 -14.05
N LEU A 103 -6.35 8.26 -14.28
CA LEU A 103 -7.75 8.64 -14.09
C LEU A 103 -8.02 9.03 -12.63
N TYR A 104 -7.49 8.26 -11.67
CA TYR A 104 -7.65 8.58 -10.26
C TYR A 104 -7.00 9.92 -9.88
N ARG A 105 -5.84 10.25 -10.47
CA ARG A 105 -5.23 11.58 -10.27
C ARG A 105 -6.17 12.68 -10.71
N GLU A 106 -6.84 12.53 -11.84
CA GLU A 106 -7.83 13.50 -12.30
C GLU A 106 -9.08 13.56 -11.42
N MET A 107 -9.52 12.42 -10.87
CA MET A 107 -10.57 12.41 -9.85
C MET A 107 -10.15 13.21 -8.61
N VAL A 108 -8.91 13.05 -8.12
CA VAL A 108 -8.39 13.81 -6.98
C VAL A 108 -8.37 15.31 -7.29
N VAL A 109 -7.82 15.71 -8.44
CA VAL A 109 -7.76 17.11 -8.88
C VAL A 109 -9.16 17.72 -8.94
N PHE A 110 -10.09 17.03 -9.60
CA PHE A 110 -11.48 17.48 -9.72
C PHE A 110 -12.17 17.59 -8.36
N TYR A 111 -12.02 16.57 -7.51
CA TYR A 111 -12.57 16.56 -6.16
C TYR A 111 -12.05 17.76 -5.36
N THR A 112 -10.74 17.98 -5.32
CA THR A 112 -10.11 19.09 -4.58
C THR A 112 -10.54 20.46 -5.11
N ALA A 113 -10.77 20.60 -6.42
CA ALA A 113 -11.31 21.83 -7.00
C ALA A 113 -12.78 22.07 -6.60
N LYS A 114 -13.60 21.01 -6.57
CA LYS A 114 -15.05 21.08 -6.27
C LYS A 114 -15.39 21.06 -4.78
N THR A 115 -14.48 20.64 -3.88
CA THR A 115 -14.77 20.52 -2.43
C THR A 115 -15.14 21.86 -1.78
N LYS A 116 -14.84 22.98 -2.44
CA LYS A 116 -15.29 24.31 -2.01
C LYS A 116 -16.81 24.52 -2.16
N ASN A 117 -17.50 23.71 -2.98
CA ASN A 117 -18.86 24.01 -3.47
C ASN A 117 -19.92 22.91 -3.29
N GLY A 118 -19.61 21.75 -2.68
CA GLY A 118 -20.65 20.76 -2.31
C GLY A 118 -20.40 19.31 -2.74
N LYS A 119 -21.48 18.52 -2.74
CA LYS A 119 -21.49 17.06 -3.01
C LYS A 119 -20.88 16.76 -4.38
N ILE A 120 -20.03 15.73 -4.44
CA ILE A 120 -19.39 15.28 -5.67
C ILE A 120 -20.37 14.43 -6.48
N ASP A 121 -20.44 14.70 -7.79
CA ASP A 121 -21.16 13.89 -8.77
C ASP A 121 -20.19 13.42 -9.83
N TRP A 122 -19.87 12.12 -9.80
CA TRP A 122 -18.94 11.48 -10.74
C TRP A 122 -19.60 11.10 -12.07
N GLN A 123 -20.94 11.04 -12.11
CA GLN A 123 -21.72 10.75 -13.31
C GLN A 123 -22.14 12.03 -14.03
N GLY A 124 -22.05 13.17 -13.34
CA GLY A 124 -22.44 14.47 -13.84
C GLY A 124 -21.56 14.99 -14.97
N GLN A 125 -22.14 15.92 -15.73
CA GLN A 125 -21.51 16.56 -16.88
C GLN A 125 -20.21 17.28 -16.49
N ASP A 126 -20.17 17.92 -15.32
CA ASP A 126 -18.99 18.64 -14.81
C ASP A 126 -17.71 17.80 -14.82
N PHE A 127 -17.78 16.55 -14.36
CA PHE A 127 -16.60 15.69 -14.32
C PHE A 127 -16.22 15.19 -15.72
N THR A 128 -17.21 14.87 -16.55
CA THR A 128 -16.94 14.47 -17.95
C THR A 128 -16.32 15.61 -18.76
N GLU A 129 -16.72 16.85 -18.53
CA GLU A 129 -16.12 18.04 -19.15
C GLU A 129 -14.71 18.30 -18.62
N HIS A 130 -14.47 18.10 -17.32
CA HIS A 130 -13.13 18.12 -16.75
C HIS A 130 -12.19 17.17 -17.50
N LEU A 131 -12.61 15.92 -17.71
CA LEU A 131 -11.80 14.92 -18.43
C LEU A 131 -11.58 15.24 -19.91
N ARG A 132 -12.50 15.97 -20.56
CA ARG A 132 -12.36 16.39 -21.97
C ARG A 132 -11.24 17.41 -22.21
N ASN A 133 -10.77 18.08 -21.16
CA ASN A 133 -9.71 19.08 -21.29
C ASN A 133 -8.30 18.48 -21.44
N TYR A 134 -8.17 17.15 -21.40
CA TYR A 134 -6.89 16.44 -21.46
C TYR A 134 -6.68 15.73 -22.80
N SER A 135 -5.41 15.56 -23.18
CA SER A 135 -5.00 14.79 -24.36
C SER A 135 -5.50 13.35 -24.34
N GLU A 136 -5.61 12.75 -23.17
CA GLU A 136 -6.04 11.38 -22.92
C GLU A 136 -7.56 11.25 -22.72
N SER A 137 -8.33 12.28 -23.04
CA SER A 137 -9.77 12.36 -22.77
C SER A 137 -10.57 11.14 -23.22
N GLU A 138 -10.35 10.63 -24.44
CA GLU A 138 -11.03 9.43 -24.93
C GLU A 138 -10.78 8.20 -24.05
N SER A 139 -9.52 8.00 -23.62
CA SER A 139 -9.14 6.90 -22.73
C SER A 139 -9.78 7.05 -21.35
N PHE A 140 -9.79 8.26 -20.79
CA PHE A 140 -10.41 8.51 -19.50
C PHE A 140 -11.91 8.31 -19.52
N LEU A 141 -12.58 8.80 -20.56
CA LEU A 141 -14.02 8.64 -20.72
C LEU A 141 -14.41 7.18 -20.94
N ALA A 142 -13.64 6.43 -21.73
CA ALA A 142 -13.86 5.00 -21.92
C ALA A 142 -13.67 4.23 -20.60
N GLN A 143 -12.60 4.53 -19.86
CA GLN A 143 -12.33 3.90 -18.57
C GLN A 143 -13.40 4.24 -17.53
N LEU A 144 -13.85 5.50 -17.47
CA LEU A 144 -14.95 5.93 -16.61
C LEU A 144 -16.25 5.19 -16.95
N ALA A 145 -16.59 5.04 -18.23
CA ALA A 145 -17.78 4.30 -18.66
C ALA A 145 -17.74 2.83 -18.23
N VAL A 146 -16.59 2.17 -18.35
CA VAL A 146 -16.39 0.79 -17.87
C VAL A 146 -16.56 0.72 -16.34
N LEU A 147 -15.97 1.65 -15.59
CA LEU A 147 -16.07 1.69 -14.14
C LEU A 147 -17.50 1.98 -13.66
N LEU A 148 -18.26 2.81 -14.37
CA LEU A 148 -19.68 3.06 -14.08
C LEU A 148 -20.52 1.82 -14.30
N LEU A 149 -20.33 1.12 -15.42
CA LEU A 149 -21.02 -0.14 -15.67
C LEU A 149 -20.67 -1.20 -14.61
N LEU A 150 -19.40 -1.23 -14.16
CA LEU A 150 -18.98 -2.11 -13.09
C LEU A 150 -19.60 -1.70 -11.74
N ALA A 151 -19.70 -0.40 -11.47
CA ALA A 151 -20.35 0.13 -10.27
C ALA A 151 -21.81 -0.34 -10.20
N ASP A 152 -22.55 -0.18 -11.29
CA ASP A 152 -23.94 -0.62 -11.41
C ASP A 152 -24.06 -2.15 -11.28
N LYS A 153 -23.14 -2.91 -11.89
CA LYS A 153 -23.20 -4.37 -11.86
C LYS A 153 -22.83 -4.96 -10.49
N GLU A 154 -21.75 -4.50 -9.87
CA GLU A 154 -21.20 -5.12 -8.66
C GLU A 154 -21.80 -4.57 -7.36
N PHE A 155 -22.29 -3.33 -7.37
CA PHE A 155 -22.71 -2.64 -6.15
C PHE A 155 -24.19 -2.28 -6.11
N ALA A 156 -24.99 -2.58 -7.14
CA ALA A 156 -26.43 -2.30 -7.13
C ALA A 156 -27.19 -2.98 -5.98
N GLU A 157 -26.75 -4.18 -5.57
CA GLU A 157 -27.38 -4.93 -4.47
C GLU A 157 -26.79 -4.61 -3.09
N PHE A 158 -25.73 -3.80 -3.03
CA PHE A 158 -25.08 -3.46 -1.78
C PHE A 158 -25.81 -2.30 -1.11
N ASP A 159 -26.00 -2.39 0.21
CA ASP A 159 -26.38 -1.23 1.00
C ASP A 159 -25.17 -0.32 1.23
N SER A 160 -25.42 0.91 1.71
CA SER A 160 -24.36 1.90 1.93
C SER A 160 -23.23 1.40 2.84
N LEU A 161 -23.57 0.58 3.86
CA LEU A 161 -22.60 -0.01 4.78
C LEU A 161 -21.78 -1.12 4.10
N GLY A 162 -22.40 -1.92 3.23
CA GLY A 162 -21.75 -2.93 2.42
C GLY A 162 -20.68 -2.32 1.51
N ILE A 163 -21.02 -1.24 0.78
CA ILE A 163 -20.06 -0.55 -0.09
C ILE A 163 -18.91 0.05 0.73
N GLU A 164 -19.21 0.65 1.88
CA GLU A 164 -18.18 1.20 2.78
C GLU A 164 -17.21 0.12 3.28
N ARG A 165 -17.72 -1.04 3.70
CA ARG A 165 -16.89 -2.18 4.09
C ARG A 165 -16.01 -2.65 2.94
N GLU A 166 -16.55 -2.72 1.73
CA GLU A 166 -15.79 -3.13 0.56
C GLU A 166 -14.68 -2.14 0.22
N ILE A 167 -14.96 -0.84 0.29
CA ILE A 167 -13.95 0.23 0.14
C ILE A 167 -12.83 0.04 1.16
N LEU A 168 -13.15 -0.16 2.45
CA LEU A 168 -12.16 -0.36 3.50
C LEU A 168 -11.30 -1.61 3.27
N VAL A 169 -11.91 -2.73 2.88
CA VAL A 169 -11.20 -3.97 2.57
C VAL A 169 -10.24 -3.77 1.39
N THR A 170 -10.73 -3.13 0.32
CA THR A 170 -9.95 -2.90 -0.90
C THR A 170 -8.80 -1.93 -0.66
N ILE A 171 -9.02 -0.84 0.08
CA ILE A 171 -7.98 0.11 0.50
C ILE A 171 -6.88 -0.62 1.28
N ASN A 172 -7.25 -1.46 2.26
CA ASN A 172 -6.26 -2.19 3.06
C ASN A 172 -5.42 -3.14 2.19
N ARG A 173 -6.02 -3.80 1.19
CA ARG A 173 -5.31 -4.67 0.25
C ARG A 173 -4.33 -3.89 -0.62
N LEU A 174 -4.78 -2.78 -1.22
CA LEU A 174 -3.95 -1.91 -2.06
C LEU A 174 -2.80 -1.31 -1.26
N LYS A 175 -3.07 -0.79 -0.07
CA LYS A 175 -2.06 -0.23 0.84
C LYS A 175 -1.04 -1.27 1.27
N THR A 176 -1.49 -2.48 1.62
CA THR A 176 -0.60 -3.60 1.95
C THR A 176 0.32 -3.94 0.78
N SER A 177 -0.24 -4.06 -0.43
CA SER A 177 0.53 -4.36 -1.65
C SER A 177 1.55 -3.24 -1.95
N TYR A 178 1.13 -1.99 -1.85
CA TYR A 178 2.00 -0.84 -2.06
C TYR A 178 3.17 -0.80 -1.06
N LEU A 179 2.90 -0.90 0.24
CA LEU A 179 3.94 -0.85 1.27
C LEU A 179 4.95 -2.00 1.10
N LYS A 180 4.49 -3.20 0.75
CA LYS A 180 5.40 -4.31 0.40
C LYS A 180 6.30 -3.97 -0.78
N SER A 181 5.74 -3.36 -1.82
CA SER A 181 6.54 -2.92 -2.98
C SER A 181 7.57 -1.83 -2.61
N VAL A 182 7.21 -0.93 -1.69
CA VAL A 182 8.11 0.12 -1.19
C VAL A 182 9.27 -0.52 -0.43
N LEU A 183 8.98 -1.45 0.50
CA LEU A 183 10.00 -2.15 1.27
C LEU A 183 10.98 -2.92 0.37
N GLN A 184 10.47 -3.59 -0.66
CA GLN A 184 11.31 -4.29 -1.62
C GLN A 184 12.24 -3.34 -2.40
N ARG A 185 11.74 -2.15 -2.78
CA ARG A 185 12.58 -1.13 -3.43
C ARG A 185 13.64 -0.60 -2.48
N LEU A 186 13.27 -0.26 -1.25
CA LEU A 186 14.20 0.20 -0.22
C LEU A 186 15.28 -0.84 0.08
N GLU A 187 14.93 -2.13 0.15
CA GLU A 187 15.92 -3.20 0.34
C GLU A 187 16.92 -3.27 -0.82
N ASN A 188 16.44 -3.15 -2.06
CA ASN A 188 17.31 -3.13 -3.23
C ASN A 188 18.23 -1.91 -3.21
N ASP A 189 17.71 -0.72 -2.87
CA ASP A 189 18.48 0.52 -2.80
C ASP A 189 19.56 0.46 -1.70
N ILE A 190 19.22 -0.07 -0.52
CA ILE A 190 20.17 -0.32 0.57
C ILE A 190 21.27 -1.25 0.09
N ARG A 191 20.92 -2.39 -0.51
CA ARG A 191 21.87 -3.37 -1.03
C ARG A 191 22.81 -2.78 -2.08
N THR A 192 22.29 -1.93 -2.98
CA THR A 192 23.11 -1.26 -4.00
C THR A 192 24.12 -0.29 -3.38
N ILE A 193 23.73 0.45 -2.34
CA ILE A 193 24.65 1.39 -1.67
C ILE A 193 25.71 0.65 -0.84
N GLU A 194 25.34 -0.43 -0.16
CA GLU A 194 26.28 -1.25 0.62
C GLU A 194 27.38 -1.87 -0.24
N GLN A 195 27.03 -2.26 -1.48
CA GLN A 195 27.95 -2.81 -2.47
C GLN A 195 28.78 -1.73 -3.20
N SER A 196 28.44 -0.45 -3.04
CA SER A 196 29.20 0.64 -3.65
C SER A 196 30.50 0.92 -2.87
N PRO A 197 31.65 1.13 -3.57
CA PRO A 197 32.92 1.47 -2.93
C PRO A 197 32.89 2.75 -2.08
N SER A 198 31.99 3.69 -2.42
CA SER A 198 31.90 4.99 -1.74
C SER A 198 31.03 4.96 -0.48
N GLN A 199 30.20 3.92 -0.29
CA GLN A 199 29.23 3.73 0.80
C GLN A 199 28.66 5.07 1.33
N ASP A 200 27.67 5.62 0.63
CA ASP A 200 26.99 6.85 1.06
C ASP A 200 26.21 6.62 2.37
N LYS A 201 26.90 6.84 3.49
CA LYS A 201 26.39 6.59 4.85
C LYS A 201 25.18 7.46 5.18
N VAL A 202 25.09 8.66 4.62
CA VAL A 202 23.98 9.58 4.87
C VAL A 202 22.72 9.04 4.20
N ARG A 203 22.82 8.67 2.92
CA ARG A 203 21.71 8.09 2.18
C ARG A 203 21.27 6.74 2.76
N LEU A 204 22.22 5.90 3.18
CA LEU A 204 21.95 4.62 3.81
C LEU A 204 21.17 4.79 5.14
N ALA A 205 21.56 5.74 5.99
CA ALA A 205 20.81 6.04 7.21
C ALA A 205 19.37 6.51 6.94
N ALA A 206 19.18 7.35 5.91
CA ALA A 206 17.85 7.81 5.51
C ALA A 206 16.96 6.66 5.02
N LEU A 207 17.49 5.77 4.17
CA LEU A 207 16.76 4.59 3.67
C LEU A 207 16.36 3.64 4.80
N PHE A 208 17.21 3.45 5.81
CA PHE A 208 16.87 2.62 6.97
C PHE A 208 15.74 3.20 7.83
N GLU A 209 15.73 4.51 8.07
CA GLU A 209 14.62 5.15 8.79
C GLU A 209 13.31 5.10 8.01
N GLU A 210 13.37 5.25 6.68
CA GLU A 210 12.20 5.05 5.81
C GLU A 210 11.72 3.59 5.88
N PHE A 211 12.63 2.63 5.74
CA PHE A 211 12.33 1.20 5.81
C PHE A 211 11.63 0.82 7.12
N LYS A 212 12.13 1.33 8.24
CA LYS A 212 11.54 1.14 9.57
C LYS A 212 10.14 1.75 9.65
N THR A 213 9.97 2.98 9.15
CA THR A 213 8.68 3.67 9.14
C THR A 213 7.62 2.88 8.37
N VAL A 214 7.97 2.44 7.15
CA VAL A 214 7.08 1.65 6.28
C VAL A 214 6.78 0.28 6.89
N SER A 215 7.77 -0.37 7.53
CA SER A 215 7.57 -1.66 8.22
C SER A 215 6.58 -1.54 9.39
N VAL A 216 6.68 -0.47 10.19
CA VAL A 216 5.74 -0.19 11.28
C VAL A 216 4.34 0.08 10.76
N GLU A 217 4.20 0.83 9.67
CA GLU A 217 2.91 1.10 9.05
C GLU A 217 2.24 -0.19 8.54
N LEU A 218 2.99 -1.04 7.86
CA LEU A 218 2.51 -2.34 7.39
C LEU A 218 2.06 -3.23 8.56
N ALA A 219 2.83 -3.28 9.64
CA ALA A 219 2.47 -4.05 10.83
C ALA A 219 1.16 -3.57 11.48
N LYS A 220 0.92 -2.24 11.53
CA LYS A 220 -0.34 -1.67 12.07
C LYS A 220 -1.57 -2.17 11.30
N ILE A 221 -1.49 -2.23 9.96
CA ILE A 221 -2.59 -2.73 9.11
C ILE A 221 -2.91 -4.20 9.44
N HIS A 222 -1.88 -5.03 9.62
CA HIS A 222 -2.06 -6.44 9.99
C HIS A 222 -2.68 -6.63 11.38
N HIS A 223 -2.32 -5.77 12.35
CA HIS A 223 -2.92 -5.80 13.69
C HIS A 223 -4.39 -5.37 13.69
N GLN A 224 -4.76 -4.35 12.92
CA GLN A 224 -6.16 -3.92 12.77
C GLN A 224 -7.04 -5.01 12.15
N LYS A 225 -6.52 -5.76 11.16
CA LYS A 225 -7.24 -6.90 10.56
C LYS A 225 -7.58 -8.00 11.58
N ASN A 226 -6.68 -8.27 12.52
CA ASN A 226 -6.89 -9.31 13.54
C ASN A 226 -7.83 -8.85 14.68
N SER A 227 -7.96 -7.54 14.91
CA SER A 227 -8.87 -6.99 15.91
C SER A 227 -10.33 -6.92 15.44
N ASN A 228 -10.55 -6.72 14.13
CA ASN A 228 -11.89 -6.61 13.53
C ASN A 228 -12.52 -7.98 13.19
N SER A 229 -11.84 -9.09 13.52
CA SER A 229 -12.29 -10.46 13.26
C SER A 229 -12.75 -11.19 14.55
N LYS A 230 -13.00 -10.44 15.64
CA LYS A 230 -13.52 -10.94 16.91
C LYS A 230 -14.86 -10.32 17.23
#